data_AF-A0A7Z9C1H6-F1
#
_entry.id   AF-A0A7Z9C1H6-F1
#
_cell.length_a   1.000
_cell.length_b   1.000
_cell.length_c   1.000
_cell.angle_alpha   90.00
_cell.angle_beta   90.00
_cell.angle_gamma   90.00
#
_symmetry.space_group_name_H-M   'P 1'
#
loop_
_entity.id
_entity.type
_entity.pdbx_description
1 polymer ?
#
loop_
_entity_poly.entity_id
_entity_poly.type
_entity_poly.pdbx_seq_one_letter_code
_entity_poly.pdbx_strand_id
1 'polypeptide(L)' 'MKTTRLNVRMSERRLNKLRSYALIKDKTVTQIVEDWVDRLPNIESVKNEADSLPVNPAD' A
#
# COMPACT_ATOMS: atom_id res chain seq x y z
N MET A 1 -15.85 12.92 4.30
CA MET A 1 -14.69 12.23 4.92
C MET A 1 -13.63 13.26 5.28
N LYS A 2 -12.96 13.13 6.43
CA LYS A 2 -11.78 13.96 6.74
C LYS A 2 -10.68 13.60 5.74
N THR A 3 -10.21 14.55 4.95
CA THR A 3 -9.14 14.35 3.97
C THR A 3 -7.79 14.66 4.61
N THR A 4 -6.93 13.64 4.73
CA THR A 4 -5.54 13.80 5.16
C THR A 4 -4.62 13.80 3.95
N ARG A 5 -3.51 14.54 3.99
CA ARG A 5 -2.56 14.62 2.88
C ARG A 5 -1.38 13.69 3.12
N LEU A 6 -0.99 12.93 2.10
CA LEU A 6 0.25 12.16 2.07
C LEU A 6 1.37 13.05 1.50
N ASN A 7 2.50 13.16 2.19
CA ASN A 7 3.69 13.86 1.71
C ASN A 7 4.86 12.88 1.60
N VAL A 8 5.39 12.69 0.39
CA VAL A 8 6.45 11.71 0.10
C VAL A 8 7.64 12.42 -0.52
N ARG A 9 8.80 12.30 0.13
CA ARG A 9 10.07 12.77 -0.44
C ARG A 9 10.58 11.76 -1.47
N MET A 10 10.80 12.21 -2.70
CA MET A 10 11.37 11.38 -3.76
C MET A 10 12.26 12.20 -4.70
N SER A 11 13.15 11.53 -5.41
CA SER A 11 13.95 12.17 -6.45
C SER A 11 13.09 12.51 -7.66
N GLU A 12 13.51 13.52 -8.43
CA GLU A 12 12.82 13.95 -9.64
C GLU A 12 12.65 12.81 -10.65
N ARG A 13 13.68 11.97 -10.82
CA ARG A 13 13.60 10.76 -11.67
C ARG A 13 12.46 9.82 -11.28
N ARG A 14 12.23 9.61 -9.98
CA ARG A 14 11.14 8.76 -9.48
C ARG A 14 9.78 9.42 -9.68
N LEU A 15 9.69 10.73 -9.42
CA LEU A 15 8.46 11.49 -9.63
C LEU A 15 8.04 11.50 -11.11
N ASN A 16 8.98 11.70 -12.02
CA ASN A 16 8.70 11.70 -13.46
C ASN A 16 8.25 10.32 -13.92
N LYS A 17 8.88 9.24 -13.44
CA LYS A 17 8.43 7.87 -13.73
C LYS A 17 6.99 7.64 -13.26
N LEU A 18 6.63 8.12 -12.07
CA LEU A 18 5.27 7.99 -11.53
C LEU A 18 4.25 8.78 -12.38
N ARG A 19 4.59 10.00 -12.80
CA ARG A 19 3.76 10.81 -13.69
C ARG A 19 3.55 10.15 -15.05
N SER A 20 4.61 9.64 -15.68
CA SER A 20 4.51 8.91 -16.95
C SER A 20 3.65 7.65 -16.83
N TYR A 21 3.79 6.91 -15.73
CA TYR A 21 2.95 5.74 -15.48
C TYR A 21 1.47 6.11 -15.34
N ALA A 22 1.16 7.19 -14.62
CA ALA A 22 -0.20 7.69 -14.46
C ALA A 22 -0.82 8.09 -15.83
N LEU A 23 -0.05 8.76 -16.69
CA LEU A 23 -0.46 9.10 -18.05
C LEU A 23 -0.78 7.85 -18.90
N ILE A 24 0.07 6.82 -18.86
CA ILE A 24 -0.15 5.57 -19.61
C ILE A 24 -1.42 4.85 -19.14
N LYS A 25 -1.79 5.01 -17.86
CA LYS A 25 -2.97 4.38 -17.26
C LYS A 25 -4.23 5.24 -17.35
N ASP A 26 -4.16 6.42 -17.96
CA ASP A 26 -5.23 7.43 -17.98
C ASP A 26 -5.80 7.70 -16.58
N LYS A 27 -4.91 7.86 -15.61
CA LYS A 27 -5.23 8.09 -14.20
C LYS A 27 -4.43 9.24 -13.63
N THR A 28 -4.92 9.83 -12.56
CA THR A 28 -4.14 10.79 -11.77
C THR A 28 -3.12 10.05 -10.90
N VAL A 29 -2.03 10.73 -10.54
CA VAL A 29 -1.04 10.19 -9.59
C VAL A 29 -1.69 9.82 -8.26
N THR A 30 -2.67 10.62 -7.82
CA THR A 30 -3.47 10.33 -6.62
C THR A 30 -4.20 9.00 -6.74
N GLN A 31 -4.93 8.77 -7.83
CA GLN A 31 -5.65 7.51 -8.06
C GLN A 31 -4.70 6.31 -8.14
N ILE A 32 -3.50 6.46 -8.71
CA ILE A 32 -2.51 5.37 -8.70
C ILE A 32 -2.10 5.02 -7.26
N VAL A 33 -1.92 6.03 -6.40
CA VAL A 33 -1.56 5.82 -5.00
C VAL A 33 -2.72 5.21 -4.22
N GLU A 34 -3.95 5.71 -4.41
CA GLU A 34 -5.17 5.14 -3.82
C GLU A 34 -5.36 3.68 -4.23
N ASP A 35 -5.27 3.37 -5.53
CA ASP A 35 -5.35 2.00 -6.06
C ASP A 35 -4.27 1.06 -5.48
N TRP A 36 -3.11 1.59 -5.11
CA TRP A 36 -2.06 0.80 -4.45
C TRP A 36 -2.34 0.61 -2.97
N VAL A 37 -2.84 1.64 -2.28
CA VAL A 37 -3.23 1.55 -0.86
C VAL A 37 -4.38 0.57 -0.69
N ASP A 38 -5.37 0.60 -1.58
CA ASP A 38 -6.55 -0.28 -1.54
C ASP A 38 -6.21 -1.77 -1.77
N ARG A 39 -5.02 -2.07 -2.30
CA ARG A 39 -4.52 -3.44 -2.47
C ARG A 39 -3.80 -3.97 -1.22
N LEU A 40 -3.48 -3.11 -0.26
CA LEU A 40 -2.82 -3.54 0.97
C LEU A 40 -3.81 -4.35 1.82
N PRO A 41 -3.36 -5.42 2.50
CA PRO A 41 -4.22 -6.17 3.40
C PRO A 41 -4.68 -5.27 4.56
N ASN A 42 -5.92 -5.46 5.00
CA ASN A 42 -6.41 -4.80 6.21
C ASN A 42 -5.61 -5.31 7.41
N ILE A 43 -4.86 -4.43 8.07
CA ILE A 43 -3.97 -4.81 9.17
C ILE A 43 -4.75 -5.35 10.38
N GLU A 44 -6.06 -5.05 10.50
CA GLU A 44 -6.93 -5.61 11.53
C GLU A 44 -7.04 -7.14 11.47
N SER A 45 -6.84 -7.77 10.31
CA SER A 45 -6.88 -9.24 10.18
C SER A 45 -5.52 -9.92 10.44
N VAL A 46 -4.40 -9.20 10.38
CA VAL A 46 -3.05 -9.80 10.50
C VAL A 46 -2.68 -10.10 11.95
N LYS A 47 -3.32 -9.44 12.93
CA LYS A 47 -3.05 -9.71 14.36
C LYS A 47 -3.56 -11.07 14.85
N ASN A 48 -4.51 -11.69 14.16
CA ASN A 48 -5.13 -12.93 14.64
C ASN A 48 -4.44 -14.21 14.15
N GLU A 49 -3.58 -14.13 13.12
CA GLU A 49 -2.90 -15.32 12.59
C GLU A 49 -1.54 -15.60 13.25
N ALA A 50 -0.94 -14.63 13.92
CA ALA A 50 0.33 -14.82 14.64
C ALA A 50 0.19 -15.62 15.95
N ASP A 51 -1.02 -15.77 16.49
CA ASP A 51 -1.30 -16.54 17.72
C ASP A 51 -1.66 -18.01 17.49
N SER A 52 -1.68 -18.47 16.23
CA SER A 52 -1.94 -19.87 15.89
C SER A 52 -0.64 -20.60 15.51
N LEU A 53 0.36 -20.62 16.40
CA LEU A 53 1.46 -21.56 16.26
C LEU A 53 0.95 -22.97 16.59
N PRO A 54 1.23 -24.00 15.76
CA PRO A 54 0.94 -25.37 16.13
C PRO A 54 1.84 -25.75 17.31
N VAL A 55 1.23 -25.94 18.49
CA VAL A 55 1.89 -26.57 19.63
C VAL A 55 2.12 -28.03 19.24
N ASN A 56 3.33 -28.37 18.79
CA ASN A 56 3.73 -29.77 18.67
C ASN A 56 3.91 -30.33 20.10
N PRO A 57 3.15 -31.35 20.53
CA PRO A 57 3.48 -32.06 21.74
C PRO A 57 4.78 -32.83 21.49
N ALA A 58 5.77 -32.62 22.36
CA ALA A 58 7.02 -33.37 22.34
C ALA A 58 6.75 -34.84 22.72
N ASP A 59 7.32 -35.75 21.93
CA ASP A 59 7.54 -37.17 22.29
C ASP A 59 8.93 -37.30 22.93
#